data_AF-A0A550HKP2-F1
#
_entry.id   AF-A0A550HKP2-F1
#
_cell.length_a   1.000
_cell.length_b   1.000
_cell.length_c   1.000
_cell.angle_alpha   90.00
_cell.angle_beta   90.00
_cell.angle_gamma   90.00
#
_symmetry.space_group_name_H-M   'P 1'
#
loop_
_entity.id
_entity.type
_entity.pdbx_description
1 polymer ?
#
loop_
_entity_poly.entity_id
_entity_poly.type
_entity_poly.pdbx_seq_one_letter_code
_entity_poly.pdbx_strand_id
1 'polypeptide(L)'
;MIERHEHLGKLVTDATAQLSATSPWLVVSTSPAHPASAEFNAASGRDIQQWIGRQVADWPAPIPLGGEPPDVRPDRLTFAPARQPGRTANSYYYEFHSDGSVLGGLQVGALQNSPPDGEPVWALGEGAVAWITIAMLRLNAAFARHDSALGEAAVEVAVVCPVDTSPTVPIQVWNHAGGAYGPAGTRQDTSVGSARSAVDLTTCLSPRLTMTARPFLVDLLQQFGVSEPRHVDPSGVVRRRHFTGHDELIHTWADAIGIPSEP
;
A
#
# COMPACT_ATOMS: atom_id res chain seq x y z
N MET A 1 -22.54 -1.10 1.69
CA MET A 1 -21.33 -0.25 1.69
C MET A 1 -20.76 -0.10 3.11
N ILE A 2 -21.55 0.31 4.11
CA ILE A 2 -21.11 0.44 5.52
C ILE A 2 -20.48 -0.85 6.07
N GLU A 3 -21.16 -1.99 5.95
CA GLU A 3 -20.65 -3.31 6.41
C GLU A 3 -19.29 -3.70 5.79
N ARG A 4 -19.02 -3.29 4.55
CA ARG A 4 -17.74 -3.59 3.88
C ARG A 4 -16.61 -2.73 4.42
N HIS A 5 -16.87 -1.46 4.71
CA HIS A 5 -15.87 -0.60 5.36
C HIS A 5 -15.65 -0.99 6.82
N GLU A 6 -16.65 -1.52 7.51
CA GLU A 6 -16.48 -2.12 8.84
C GLU A 6 -15.60 -3.37 8.77
N HIS A 7 -15.83 -4.23 7.76
CA HIS A 7 -14.98 -5.39 7.50
C HIS A 7 -13.51 -4.98 7.21
N LEU A 8 -13.29 -3.99 6.33
CA LEU A 8 -11.95 -3.44 6.07
C LEU A 8 -11.30 -2.87 7.33
N GLY A 9 -12.05 -2.11 8.13
CA GLY A 9 -11.55 -1.58 9.41
C GLY A 9 -11.12 -2.69 10.38
N LYS A 10 -11.86 -3.81 10.41
CA LYS A 10 -11.48 -4.98 11.18
C LYS A 10 -10.21 -5.64 10.63
N LEU A 11 -10.09 -5.84 9.32
CA LEU A 11 -8.88 -6.37 8.69
C LEU A 11 -7.65 -5.52 9.04
N VAL A 12 -7.76 -4.19 8.95
CA VAL A 12 -6.67 -3.27 9.31
C VAL A 12 -6.33 -3.38 10.79
N THR A 13 -7.34 -3.47 11.67
CA THR A 13 -7.13 -3.62 13.12
C THR A 13 -6.42 -4.94 13.45
N ASP A 14 -6.90 -6.05 12.89
CA ASP A 14 -6.35 -7.39 13.11
C ASP A 14 -4.92 -7.48 12.56
N ALA A 15 -4.67 -6.91 11.38
CA ALA A 15 -3.33 -6.83 10.79
C ALA A 15 -2.39 -5.98 11.64
N THR A 16 -2.85 -4.88 12.24
CA THR A 16 -2.01 -3.99 13.07
C THR A 16 -1.34 -4.76 14.21
N ALA A 17 -2.02 -5.71 14.83
CA ALA A 17 -1.44 -6.59 15.86
C ALA A 17 -0.30 -7.49 15.33
N GLN A 18 -0.20 -7.64 14.02
CA GLN A 18 0.79 -8.45 13.31
C GLN A 18 1.94 -7.60 12.73
N LEU A 19 1.78 -6.28 12.63
CA LEU A 19 2.78 -5.35 12.08
C LEU A 19 3.76 -4.91 13.16
N SER A 20 5.02 -4.69 12.78
CA SER A 20 6.03 -4.20 13.75
C SER A 20 5.68 -2.79 14.22
N ALA A 21 5.76 -2.58 15.53
CA ALA A 21 5.65 -1.28 16.17
C ALA A 21 6.94 -0.43 16.05
N THR A 22 7.81 -0.70 15.08
CA THR A 22 9.08 0.03 14.94
C THR A 22 9.02 1.16 13.91
N SER A 23 8.07 1.15 12.97
CA SER A 23 7.84 2.28 12.05
C SER A 23 6.39 2.27 11.52
N PRO A 24 5.94 3.38 10.91
CA PRO A 24 4.65 3.44 10.25
C PRO A 24 4.52 2.43 9.10
N TRP A 25 3.29 2.04 8.82
CA TRP A 25 2.92 1.16 7.72
C TRP A 25 1.93 1.85 6.81
N LEU A 26 2.15 1.77 5.50
CA LEU A 26 1.13 2.10 4.51
C LEU A 26 0.38 0.82 4.18
N VAL A 27 -0.91 0.81 4.48
CA VAL A 27 -1.80 -0.33 4.30
C VAL A 27 -2.81 0.00 3.22
N VAL A 28 -3.02 -0.94 2.29
CA VAL A 28 -4.04 -0.90 1.24
C VAL A 28 -4.85 -2.18 1.31
N SER A 29 -6.14 -2.05 1.59
CA SER A 29 -7.05 -3.18 1.70
C SER A 29 -8.24 -3.04 0.76
N THR A 30 -8.75 -4.19 0.30
CA THR A 30 -9.89 -4.28 -0.60
C THR A 30 -10.84 -5.38 -0.16
N SER A 31 -12.14 -5.15 -0.26
CA SER A 31 -13.19 -6.13 0.04
C SER A 31 -14.21 -6.13 -1.09
N PRO A 32 -14.32 -7.23 -1.87
CA PRO A 32 -15.16 -7.27 -3.06
C PRO A 32 -16.65 -7.15 -2.71
N ALA A 33 -17.42 -6.58 -3.64
CA ALA A 33 -18.86 -6.44 -3.47
C ALA A 33 -19.59 -7.79 -3.50
N HIS A 34 -19.03 -8.73 -4.27
CA HIS A 34 -19.46 -10.10 -4.40
C HIS A 34 -18.32 -11.00 -3.91
N PRO A 35 -18.41 -11.53 -2.67
CA PRO A 35 -17.38 -12.39 -2.12
C PRO A 35 -17.13 -13.62 -2.98
N ALA A 36 -15.86 -14.01 -3.10
CA ALA A 36 -15.51 -15.33 -3.59
C ALA A 36 -15.70 -16.39 -2.50
N SER A 37 -15.48 -17.65 -2.89
CA SER A 37 -15.36 -18.76 -1.95
C SER A 37 -14.15 -19.58 -2.39
N ALA A 38 -13.00 -19.22 -1.82
CA ALA A 38 -11.76 -19.95 -2.00
C ALA A 38 -11.49 -20.86 -0.80
N GLU A 39 -10.90 -22.02 -1.06
CA GLU A 39 -10.34 -22.88 -0.01
C GLU A 39 -8.82 -22.83 -0.08
N PHE A 40 -8.19 -22.43 1.03
CA PHE A 40 -6.73 -22.39 1.10
C PHE A 40 -6.17 -23.66 1.74
N ASN A 41 -5.16 -24.21 1.08
CA ASN A 41 -4.41 -25.38 1.52
C ASN A 41 -2.96 -25.27 1.04
N ALA A 42 -2.10 -26.22 1.41
CA ALA A 42 -0.68 -26.16 1.08
C ALA A 42 -0.39 -26.14 -0.44
N ALA A 43 -1.27 -26.72 -1.27
CA ALA A 43 -1.13 -26.67 -2.72
C ALA A 43 -1.48 -25.26 -3.24
N SER A 44 -2.65 -24.74 -2.88
CA SER A 44 -3.06 -23.39 -3.31
C SER A 44 -2.15 -22.28 -2.77
N GLY A 45 -1.57 -22.45 -1.58
CA GLY A 45 -0.54 -21.57 -1.04
C GLY A 45 0.72 -21.49 -1.91
N ARG A 46 1.22 -22.62 -2.44
CA ARG A 46 2.37 -22.63 -3.37
C ARG A 46 2.01 -22.03 -4.72
N ASP A 47 0.82 -22.30 -5.23
CA ASP A 47 0.36 -21.76 -6.51
C ASP A 47 0.25 -20.23 -6.44
N ILE A 48 -0.33 -19.72 -5.35
CA ILE A 48 -0.44 -18.28 -5.08
C ILE A 48 0.93 -17.66 -4.83
N GLN A 49 1.86 -18.36 -4.16
CA GLN A 49 3.25 -17.91 -3.99
C GLN A 49 3.96 -17.71 -5.35
N GLN A 50 3.83 -18.67 -6.26
CA GLN A 50 4.42 -18.54 -7.59
C GLN A 50 3.73 -17.44 -8.41
N TRP A 51 2.40 -17.34 -8.28
CA TRP A 51 1.62 -16.31 -8.96
C TRP A 51 2.00 -14.91 -8.50
N ILE A 52 2.12 -14.67 -7.18
CA ILE A 52 2.47 -13.35 -6.63
C ILE A 52 3.89 -12.95 -7.01
N GLY A 53 4.83 -13.91 -6.99
CA GLY A 53 6.21 -13.68 -7.44
C GLY A 53 6.27 -13.16 -8.87
N ARG A 54 5.37 -13.60 -9.75
CA ARG A 54 5.24 -13.05 -11.12
C ARG A 54 4.59 -11.66 -11.13
N GLN A 55 3.63 -11.38 -10.25
CA GLN A 55 2.97 -10.07 -10.19
C GLN A 55 3.88 -8.94 -9.68
N VAL A 56 4.86 -9.28 -8.83
CA VAL A 56 5.75 -8.28 -8.20
C VAL A 56 7.13 -8.18 -8.86
N ALA A 57 7.42 -9.03 -9.84
CA ALA A 57 8.73 -9.08 -10.50
C ALA A 57 9.15 -7.74 -11.12
N ASP A 58 8.18 -6.98 -11.64
CA ASP A 58 8.40 -5.70 -12.32
C ASP A 58 8.24 -4.49 -11.40
N TRP A 59 8.12 -4.69 -10.07
CA TRP A 59 7.93 -3.56 -9.15
C TRP A 59 9.15 -2.63 -9.14
N PRO A 60 8.95 -1.30 -8.97
CA PRO A 60 10.04 -0.33 -9.01
C PRO A 60 11.10 -0.54 -7.91
N ALA A 61 10.74 -1.23 -6.82
CA ALA A 61 11.62 -1.61 -5.75
C ALA A 61 11.42 -3.10 -5.41
N PRO A 62 12.51 -3.85 -5.15
CA PRO A 62 12.41 -5.25 -4.81
C PRO A 62 11.70 -5.41 -3.47
N ILE A 63 10.54 -6.05 -3.47
CA ILE A 63 9.86 -6.53 -2.28
C ILE A 63 9.88 -8.05 -2.37
N PRO A 64 10.44 -8.78 -1.40
CA PRO A 64 10.59 -10.24 -1.47
C PRO A 64 9.26 -10.97 -1.22
N LEU A 65 8.15 -10.38 -1.66
CA LEU A 65 6.82 -10.95 -1.61
C LEU A 65 6.76 -12.19 -2.51
N GLY A 66 6.41 -13.33 -1.93
CA GLY A 66 6.45 -14.63 -2.61
C GLY A 66 7.82 -15.32 -2.61
N GLY A 67 8.87 -14.71 -2.04
CA GLY A 67 10.18 -15.35 -1.88
C GLY A 67 10.17 -16.50 -0.87
N GLU A 68 9.25 -16.44 0.10
CA GLU A 68 9.03 -17.45 1.13
C GLU A 68 7.61 -18.05 1.05
N PRO A 69 7.40 -19.30 1.48
CA PRO A 69 6.07 -19.89 1.56
C PRO A 69 5.16 -19.08 2.50
N PRO A 70 3.87 -18.89 2.17
CA PRO A 70 2.93 -18.22 3.06
C PRO A 70 2.58 -19.08 4.29
N ASP A 71 2.16 -18.45 5.39
CA ASP A 71 1.37 -19.11 6.42
C ASP A 71 -0.01 -19.43 5.83
N VAL A 72 -0.41 -20.70 5.89
CA VAL A 72 -1.64 -21.19 5.28
C VAL A 72 -2.65 -21.52 6.36
N ARG A 73 -3.79 -20.85 6.32
CA ARG A 73 -4.97 -21.15 7.15
C ARG A 73 -6.16 -21.41 6.25
N PRO A 74 -7.19 -22.13 6.72
CA PRO A 74 -8.36 -22.43 5.88
C PRO A 74 -9.03 -21.19 5.29
N ASP A 75 -9.05 -20.09 6.05
CA ASP A 75 -9.71 -18.83 5.74
C ASP A 75 -8.78 -17.78 5.10
N ARG A 76 -7.45 -17.95 5.20
CA ARG A 76 -6.48 -16.97 4.69
C ARG A 76 -5.10 -17.52 4.36
N LEU A 77 -4.40 -16.82 3.46
CA LEU A 77 -2.96 -16.93 3.22
C LEU A 77 -2.26 -15.67 3.69
N THR A 78 -1.17 -15.82 4.45
CA THR A 78 -0.39 -14.67 4.94
C THR A 78 1.05 -14.75 4.43
N PHE A 79 1.48 -13.71 3.73
CA PHE A 79 2.86 -13.51 3.28
C PHE A 79 3.53 -12.44 4.14
N ALA A 80 4.59 -12.83 4.84
CA ALA A 80 5.43 -11.96 5.65
C ALA A 80 6.83 -12.56 5.74
N PRO A 81 7.88 -11.78 6.01
CA PRO A 81 9.22 -12.32 6.29
C PRO A 81 9.16 -13.37 7.41
N ALA A 82 9.92 -14.46 7.29
CA ALA A 82 9.92 -15.63 8.16
C ALA A 82 9.75 -15.26 9.63
N ARG A 83 8.51 -15.42 10.12
CA ARG A 83 8.19 -15.17 11.51
C ARG A 83 8.72 -16.35 12.32
N GLN A 84 9.65 -16.07 13.23
CA GLN A 84 9.70 -16.92 14.43
C GLN A 84 8.32 -16.80 15.11
N PRO A 85 7.74 -17.89 15.62
CA PRO A 85 6.46 -17.83 16.34
C PRO A 85 6.48 -16.71 17.38
N GLY A 86 5.49 -15.81 17.32
CA GLY A 86 5.39 -14.64 18.20
C GLY A 86 6.09 -13.35 17.72
N ARG A 87 6.67 -13.32 16.50
CA ARG A 87 7.27 -12.09 15.93
C ARG A 87 6.36 -11.39 14.91
N THR A 88 6.38 -10.07 14.94
CA THR A 88 5.69 -9.17 14.00
C THR A 88 6.43 -9.08 12.67
N ALA A 89 5.73 -8.69 11.59
CA ALA A 89 6.35 -8.41 10.29
C ALA A 89 7.17 -7.11 10.36
N ASN A 90 8.32 -7.06 9.66
CA ASN A 90 9.30 -5.95 9.76
C ASN A 90 9.70 -5.34 8.39
N SER A 91 8.90 -5.56 7.34
CA SER A 91 9.14 -4.93 6.03
C SER A 91 7.89 -4.94 5.16
N TYR A 92 7.27 -6.09 4.98
CA TYR A 92 6.00 -6.24 4.24
C TYR A 92 5.06 -7.22 4.95
N TYR A 93 3.78 -7.08 4.66
CA TYR A 93 2.72 -7.94 5.15
C TYR A 93 1.61 -8.01 4.11
N TYR A 94 1.21 -9.21 3.72
CA TYR A 94 0.12 -9.41 2.77
C TYR A 94 -0.79 -10.54 3.24
N GLU A 95 -2.09 -10.32 3.14
CA GLU A 95 -3.12 -11.32 3.41
C GLU A 95 -4.06 -11.43 2.23
N PHE A 96 -4.36 -12.69 1.87
CA PHE A 96 -5.45 -13.03 0.96
C PHE A 96 -6.47 -13.84 1.74
N HIS A 97 -7.73 -13.42 1.70
CA HIS A 97 -8.82 -14.04 2.44
C HIS A 97 -9.72 -14.85 1.49
N SER A 98 -10.35 -15.88 2.05
CA SER A 98 -11.19 -16.84 1.32
C SER A 98 -12.46 -16.22 0.70
N ASP A 99 -12.84 -15.04 1.17
CA ASP A 99 -13.94 -14.23 0.67
C ASP A 99 -13.52 -13.30 -0.49
N GLY A 100 -12.24 -13.35 -0.90
CA GLY A 100 -11.66 -12.48 -1.91
C GLY A 100 -11.13 -11.14 -1.38
N SER A 101 -11.26 -10.87 -0.08
CA SER A 101 -10.69 -9.67 0.54
C SER A 101 -9.16 -9.77 0.59
N VAL A 102 -8.48 -8.63 0.44
CA VAL A 102 -7.02 -8.55 0.41
C VAL A 102 -6.56 -7.41 1.29
N LEU A 103 -5.47 -7.61 2.02
CA LEU A 103 -4.76 -6.56 2.75
C LEU A 103 -3.28 -6.62 2.40
N GLY A 104 -2.75 -5.52 1.88
CA GLY A 104 -1.32 -5.32 1.68
C GLY A 104 -0.81 -4.24 2.62
N GLY A 105 0.39 -4.43 3.17
CA GLY A 105 1.05 -3.49 4.05
C GLY A 105 2.54 -3.45 3.77
N LEU A 106 3.10 -2.24 3.70
CA LEU A 106 4.53 -2.02 3.63
C LEU A 106 4.96 -1.06 4.73
N GLN A 107 6.06 -1.40 5.39
CA GLN A 107 6.69 -0.48 6.33
C GLN A 107 7.26 0.70 5.54
N VAL A 108 6.97 1.91 6.01
CA VAL A 108 7.32 3.13 5.32
C VAL A 108 7.90 4.16 6.27
N GLY A 109 8.70 5.06 5.69
CA GLY A 109 9.31 6.18 6.38
C GLY A 109 10.53 5.81 7.22
N ALA A 110 11.21 6.86 7.68
CA ALA A 110 12.39 6.76 8.53
C ALA A 110 12.33 7.86 9.59
N LEU A 111 12.91 7.60 10.77
CA LEU A 111 13.10 8.66 11.76
C LEU A 111 14.09 9.69 11.22
N GLN A 112 13.67 10.95 11.23
CA GLN A 112 14.46 12.10 10.82
C GLN A 112 14.26 13.23 11.83
N ASN A 113 15.16 14.19 11.83
CA ASN A 113 14.92 15.45 12.54
C ASN A 113 14.20 16.41 11.60
N SER A 114 13.06 16.93 12.04
CA SER A 114 12.27 17.93 11.34
C SER A 114 13.10 19.20 11.13
N PRO A 115 13.26 19.71 9.88
CA PRO A 115 14.07 20.91 9.64
C PRO A 115 13.57 22.20 10.35
N PRO A 116 12.25 22.43 10.52
CA PRO A 116 11.74 23.61 11.24
C PRO A 116 12.17 23.75 12.71
N ASP A 117 12.23 22.65 13.46
CA ASP A 117 12.33 22.66 14.92
C ASP A 117 13.36 21.66 15.48
N GLY A 118 13.89 20.75 14.66
CA GLY A 118 14.87 19.73 15.05
C GLY A 118 14.26 18.51 15.75
N GLU A 119 12.95 18.50 15.95
CA GLU A 119 12.25 17.41 16.66
C GLU A 119 12.15 16.14 15.80
N PRO A 120 12.13 14.95 16.42
CA PRO A 120 12.02 13.71 15.67
C PRO A 120 10.66 13.59 14.98
N VAL A 121 10.68 13.17 13.72
CA VAL A 121 9.50 12.87 12.90
C VAL A 121 9.70 11.57 12.13
N TRP A 122 8.60 10.87 11.88
CA TRP A 122 8.58 9.83 10.86
C TRP A 122 8.43 10.49 9.48
N ALA A 123 9.53 10.53 8.72
CA ALA A 123 9.57 11.10 7.39
C ALA A 123 9.08 10.08 6.36
N LEU A 124 7.83 10.22 5.92
CA LEU A 124 7.19 9.39 4.91
C LEU A 124 7.41 9.98 3.51
N GLY A 125 8.04 9.24 2.61
CA GLY A 125 8.26 9.72 1.23
C GLY A 125 6.95 9.82 0.44
N GLU A 126 6.64 10.99 -0.12
CA GLU A 126 5.45 11.22 -0.95
C GLU A 126 5.41 10.24 -2.14
N GLY A 127 6.57 10.01 -2.79
CA GLY A 127 6.68 9.05 -3.87
C GLY A 127 6.45 7.61 -3.40
N ALA A 128 6.90 7.28 -2.18
CA ALA A 128 6.65 5.98 -1.57
C ALA A 128 5.14 5.73 -1.40
N VAL A 129 4.42 6.74 -0.90
CA VAL A 129 2.96 6.68 -0.79
C VAL A 129 2.31 6.44 -2.16
N ALA A 130 2.72 7.21 -3.18
CA ALA A 130 2.17 7.08 -4.52
C ALA A 130 2.37 5.69 -5.14
N TRP A 131 3.62 5.22 -5.21
CA TRP A 131 3.89 3.95 -5.91
C TRP A 131 3.31 2.75 -5.16
N ILE A 132 3.39 2.73 -3.82
CA ILE A 132 2.86 1.63 -3.02
C ILE A 132 1.36 1.52 -3.23
N THR A 133 0.62 2.63 -3.09
CA THR A 133 -0.84 2.62 -3.29
C THR A 133 -1.21 2.07 -4.66
N ILE A 134 -0.53 2.51 -5.73
CA ILE A 134 -0.79 2.04 -7.10
C ILE A 134 -0.45 0.54 -7.24
N ALA A 135 0.72 0.10 -6.76
CA ALA A 135 1.18 -1.27 -6.87
C ALA A 135 0.28 -2.24 -6.10
N MET A 136 -0.12 -1.88 -4.88
CA MET A 136 -1.02 -2.70 -4.06
C MET A 136 -2.42 -2.78 -4.67
N LEU A 137 -2.99 -1.67 -5.14
CA LEU A 137 -4.30 -1.67 -5.80
C LEU A 137 -4.32 -2.60 -7.01
N ARG A 138 -3.27 -2.56 -7.83
CA ARG A 138 -3.13 -3.47 -8.98
C ARG A 138 -3.02 -4.93 -8.54
N LEU A 139 -2.20 -5.22 -7.52
CA LEU A 139 -2.03 -6.59 -7.02
C LEU A 139 -3.33 -7.15 -6.43
N ASN A 140 -4.06 -6.35 -5.64
CA ASN A 140 -5.34 -6.72 -5.07
C ASN A 140 -6.38 -6.99 -6.16
N ALA A 141 -6.44 -6.15 -7.20
CA ALA A 141 -7.32 -6.39 -8.35
C ALA A 141 -6.90 -7.63 -9.16
N ALA A 142 -5.60 -7.89 -9.29
CA ALA A 142 -5.09 -9.07 -9.98
C ALA A 142 -5.48 -10.35 -9.22
N PHE A 143 -5.46 -10.31 -7.88
CA PHE A 143 -5.94 -11.40 -7.04
C PHE A 143 -7.46 -11.58 -7.16
N ALA A 144 -8.23 -10.49 -7.08
CA ALA A 144 -9.68 -10.55 -7.29
C ALA A 144 -10.04 -11.17 -8.65
N ARG A 145 -9.26 -10.89 -9.71
CA ARG A 145 -9.41 -11.57 -11.01
C ARG A 145 -9.06 -13.05 -10.93
N HIS A 146 -7.97 -13.41 -10.25
CA HIS A 146 -7.55 -14.80 -10.08
C HIS A 146 -8.62 -15.62 -9.35
N ASP A 147 -9.27 -15.02 -8.35
CA ASP A 147 -10.25 -15.69 -7.49
C ASP A 147 -11.71 -15.50 -7.94
N SER A 148 -11.93 -14.97 -9.15
CA SER A 148 -13.27 -14.68 -9.69
C SER A 148 -14.13 -13.72 -8.84
N ALA A 149 -13.49 -12.84 -8.07
CA ALA A 149 -14.10 -11.78 -7.25
C ALA A 149 -13.98 -10.37 -7.88
N LEU A 150 -13.65 -10.28 -9.17
CA LEU A 150 -13.42 -9.01 -9.85
C LEU A 150 -14.74 -8.22 -10.05
N GLY A 151 -14.69 -6.92 -9.79
CA GLY A 151 -15.84 -6.01 -9.93
C GLY A 151 -15.75 -4.85 -8.95
N GLU A 152 -16.90 -4.34 -8.52
CA GLU A 152 -16.96 -3.35 -7.43
C GLU A 152 -16.35 -3.91 -6.15
N ALA A 153 -15.57 -3.10 -5.44
CA ALA A 153 -15.01 -3.41 -4.12
C ALA A 153 -14.98 -2.14 -3.26
N ALA A 154 -15.08 -2.32 -1.94
CA ALA A 154 -14.66 -1.28 -1.01
C ALA A 154 -13.12 -1.28 -0.94
N VAL A 155 -12.51 -0.11 -0.90
CA VAL A 155 -11.06 0.08 -0.78
C VAL A 155 -10.77 1.01 0.38
N GLU A 156 -9.71 0.70 1.13
CA GLU A 156 -9.19 1.55 2.19
C GLU A 156 -7.66 1.68 2.06
N VAL A 157 -7.18 2.92 2.15
CA VAL A 157 -5.75 3.25 2.24
C VAL A 157 -5.52 3.96 3.56
N ALA A 158 -4.62 3.43 4.39
CA ALA A 158 -4.36 3.93 5.73
C ALA A 158 -2.87 3.98 6.04
N VAL A 159 -2.48 4.94 6.87
CA VAL A 159 -1.16 4.92 7.52
C VAL A 159 -1.35 4.46 8.95
N VAL A 160 -0.80 3.31 9.29
CA VAL A 160 -0.88 2.70 10.62
C VAL A 160 0.40 3.01 11.37
N CYS A 161 0.27 3.70 12.51
CA CYS A 161 1.39 4.02 13.39
C CYS A 161 1.63 2.92 14.42
N PRO A 162 2.88 2.75 14.89
CA PRO A 162 3.16 2.00 16.10
C PRO A 162 2.32 2.44 17.30
N VAL A 163 1.62 1.51 17.95
CA VAL A 163 0.74 1.80 19.10
C VAL A 163 1.54 1.99 20.39
N ASP A 164 2.72 1.39 20.51
CA ASP A 164 3.49 1.30 21.76
C ASP A 164 4.68 2.28 21.86
N THR A 165 4.86 3.19 20.90
CA THR A 165 5.96 4.16 20.98
C THR A 165 5.55 5.37 21.83
N SER A 166 5.99 5.38 23.08
CA SER A 166 6.04 6.59 23.92
C SER A 166 7.46 7.15 23.91
N PRO A 167 7.69 8.42 23.55
CA PRO A 167 6.68 9.39 23.09
C PRO A 167 6.15 9.09 21.68
N THR A 168 4.91 9.50 21.40
CA THR A 168 4.33 9.41 20.07
C THR A 168 5.04 10.37 19.12
N VAL A 169 5.73 9.81 18.12
CA VAL A 169 6.48 10.57 17.12
C VAL A 169 5.53 10.93 15.97
N PRO A 170 5.37 12.22 15.61
CA PRO A 170 4.47 12.60 14.53
C PRO A 170 5.03 12.20 13.15
N ILE A 171 4.13 12.04 12.19
CA ILE A 171 4.44 11.74 10.79
C ILE A 171 4.46 13.04 9.99
N GLN A 172 5.43 13.13 9.08
CA GLN A 172 5.52 14.20 8.10
C GLN A 172 5.75 13.61 6.71
N VAL A 173 5.08 14.16 5.69
CA VAL A 173 5.32 13.76 4.29
C VAL A 173 6.48 14.55 3.71
N TRP A 174 7.44 13.85 3.12
CA TRP A 174 8.68 14.40 2.58
C TRP A 174 8.82 14.11 1.08
N ASN A 175 9.50 15.01 0.37
CA ASN A 175 9.83 14.86 -1.04
C ASN A 175 11.13 15.64 -1.36
N HIS A 176 11.73 15.37 -2.51
CA HIS A 176 12.82 16.20 -3.04
C HIS A 176 12.23 17.38 -3.82
N ALA A 177 12.03 18.51 -3.16
CA ALA A 177 11.70 19.77 -3.83
C ALA A 177 13.00 20.57 -4.05
N GLY A 178 13.54 20.58 -5.27
CA GLY A 178 14.66 21.45 -5.63
C GLY A 178 16.06 21.04 -5.12
N GLY A 179 16.25 19.76 -4.79
CA GLY A 179 17.59 19.16 -4.59
C GLY A 179 17.86 18.58 -3.20
N ALA A 180 17.18 19.06 -2.16
CA ALA A 180 17.25 18.46 -0.81
C ALA A 180 15.96 17.70 -0.50
N TYR A 181 16.09 16.53 0.13
CA TYR A 181 14.94 15.80 0.68
C TYR A 181 14.44 16.53 1.91
N GLY A 182 13.17 16.92 1.92
CA GLY A 182 12.58 17.72 2.99
C GLY A 182 11.06 17.62 3.04
N PRO A 183 10.42 18.30 4.02
CA PRO A 183 8.97 18.33 4.15
C PRO A 183 8.29 18.82 2.87
N ALA A 184 7.32 18.05 2.38
CA ALA A 184 6.46 18.42 1.26
C ALA A 184 5.17 19.10 1.73
N GLY A 185 4.69 18.74 2.92
CA GLY A 185 3.50 19.27 3.56
C GLY A 185 3.79 20.31 4.65
N THR A 186 2.73 20.95 5.13
CA THR A 186 2.78 21.98 6.18
C THR A 186 2.35 21.47 7.56
N ARG A 187 1.88 20.22 7.63
CA ARG A 187 1.37 19.61 8.87
C ARG A 187 2.18 18.37 9.25
N GLN A 188 2.20 18.13 10.55
CA GLN A 188 2.71 16.92 11.18
C GLN A 188 1.55 16.33 11.99
N ASP A 189 1.31 15.02 11.85
CA ASP A 189 0.17 14.38 12.50
C ASP A 189 0.62 13.13 13.26
N THR A 190 0.10 12.95 14.47
CA THR A 190 0.30 11.74 15.29
C THR A 190 -0.75 10.66 15.00
N SER A 191 -1.82 11.02 14.30
CA SER A 191 -2.93 10.16 13.89
C SER A 191 -3.31 10.50 12.46
N VAL A 192 -3.27 9.51 11.57
CA VAL A 192 -3.64 9.66 10.16
C VAL A 192 -4.92 8.89 9.93
N GLY A 193 -5.97 9.57 9.48
CA GLY A 193 -7.22 8.94 9.06
C GLY A 193 -7.05 8.13 7.77
N SER A 194 -7.96 7.21 7.52
CA SER A 194 -7.94 6.43 6.28
C SER A 194 -8.72 7.10 5.14
N ALA A 195 -8.24 6.90 3.92
CA ALA A 195 -8.94 7.24 2.69
C ALA A 195 -9.76 6.02 2.24
N ARG A 196 -11.06 6.22 1.99
CA ARG A 196 -12.00 5.12 1.71
C ARG A 196 -12.86 5.46 0.50
N SER A 197 -13.03 4.50 -0.40
CA SER A 197 -13.93 4.65 -1.54
C SER A 197 -14.38 3.29 -2.08
N ALA A 198 -15.49 3.29 -2.82
CA ALA A 198 -15.88 2.17 -3.67
C ALA A 198 -15.19 2.30 -5.04
N VAL A 199 -14.63 1.20 -5.53
CA VAL A 199 -13.84 1.16 -6.77
C VAL A 199 -14.26 -0.06 -7.58
N ASP A 200 -14.35 0.10 -8.90
CA ASP A 200 -14.36 -1.05 -9.81
C ASP A 200 -12.92 -1.55 -10.02
N LEU A 201 -12.59 -2.71 -9.45
CA LEU A 201 -11.26 -3.32 -9.52
C LEU A 201 -10.82 -3.64 -10.95
N THR A 202 -11.74 -3.73 -11.93
CA THR A 202 -11.34 -3.88 -13.34
C THR A 202 -10.50 -2.68 -13.81
N THR A 203 -10.79 -1.49 -13.31
CA THR A 203 -10.04 -0.25 -13.65
C THR A 203 -8.60 -0.30 -13.16
N CYS A 204 -8.34 -0.99 -12.05
CA CYS A 204 -7.01 -1.19 -11.48
C CYS A 204 -6.13 -2.12 -12.33
N LEU A 205 -6.70 -2.84 -13.30
CA LEU A 205 -5.97 -3.67 -14.28
C LEU A 205 -5.93 -3.03 -15.67
N SER A 206 -6.17 -1.72 -15.76
CA SER A 206 -6.23 -0.95 -17.00
C SER A 206 -5.31 0.27 -16.94
N PRO A 207 -5.12 0.98 -18.07
CA PRO A 207 -4.38 2.25 -18.08
C PRO A 207 -4.97 3.34 -17.15
N ARG A 208 -6.19 3.15 -16.62
CA ARG A 208 -6.86 4.06 -15.68
C ARG A 208 -6.50 3.82 -14.21
N LEU A 209 -5.68 2.82 -13.88
CA LEU A 209 -5.31 2.48 -12.50
C LEU A 209 -4.87 3.69 -11.68
N THR A 210 -4.04 4.57 -12.25
CA THR A 210 -3.54 5.78 -11.59
C THR A 210 -4.64 6.81 -11.32
N MET A 211 -5.61 6.94 -12.22
CA MET A 211 -6.81 7.75 -11.97
C MET A 211 -7.63 7.17 -10.81
N THR A 212 -7.72 5.84 -10.71
CA THR A 212 -8.39 5.16 -9.61
C THR A 212 -7.64 5.34 -8.28
N ALA A 213 -6.30 5.34 -8.30
CA ALA A 213 -5.48 5.52 -7.11
C ALA A 213 -5.45 6.98 -6.61
N ARG A 214 -5.54 7.96 -7.53
CA ARG A 214 -5.32 9.38 -7.23
C ARG A 214 -6.22 9.94 -6.11
N PRO A 215 -7.54 9.65 -6.04
CA PRO A 215 -8.38 10.12 -4.94
C PRO A 215 -7.85 9.71 -3.56
N PHE A 216 -7.39 8.46 -3.41
CA PHE A 216 -6.80 8.00 -2.15
C PHE A 216 -5.52 8.77 -1.80
N LEU A 217 -4.69 9.07 -2.81
CA LEU A 217 -3.47 9.87 -2.61
C LEU A 217 -3.82 11.29 -2.18
N VAL A 218 -4.80 11.93 -2.80
CA VAL A 218 -5.26 13.27 -2.43
C VAL A 218 -5.77 13.27 -1.00
N ASP A 219 -6.70 12.39 -0.66
CA ASP A 219 -7.33 12.32 0.66
C ASP A 219 -6.30 12.06 1.77
N LEU A 220 -5.31 11.20 1.50
CA LEU A 220 -4.24 10.92 2.46
C LEU A 220 -3.27 12.11 2.59
N LEU A 221 -2.81 12.68 1.48
CA LEU A 221 -1.81 13.76 1.45
C LEU A 221 -2.36 15.10 1.98
N GLN A 222 -3.66 15.37 1.81
CA GLN A 222 -4.32 16.57 2.32
C GLN A 222 -4.30 16.66 3.84
N GLN A 223 -4.30 15.52 4.54
CA GLN A 223 -4.17 15.49 6.00
C GLN A 223 -2.85 16.15 6.45
N PHE A 224 -1.78 15.92 5.70
CA PHE A 224 -0.46 16.52 5.90
C PHE A 224 -0.30 17.94 5.31
N GLY A 225 -1.38 18.54 4.80
CA GLY A 225 -1.35 19.86 4.19
C GLY A 225 -0.71 19.90 2.79
N VAL A 226 -0.66 18.76 2.09
CA VAL A 226 -0.27 18.68 0.68
C VAL A 226 -1.54 18.69 -0.18
N SER A 227 -1.73 19.74 -0.97
CA SER A 227 -3.00 19.95 -1.70
C SER A 227 -3.23 18.92 -2.81
N GLU A 228 -2.18 18.52 -3.51
CA GLU A 228 -2.24 17.55 -4.61
C GLU A 228 -0.97 16.66 -4.66
N PRO A 229 -1.11 15.38 -5.07
CA PRO A 229 0.04 14.52 -5.33
C PRO A 229 0.83 15.04 -6.53
N ARG A 230 2.15 15.19 -6.38
CA ARG A 230 3.04 15.57 -7.50
C ARG A 230 3.29 14.40 -8.46
N HIS A 231 3.12 13.18 -7.97
CA HIS A 231 3.51 11.95 -8.64
C HIS A 231 2.52 11.47 -9.71
N VAL A 232 1.25 11.90 -9.61
CA VAL A 232 0.18 11.54 -10.55
C VAL A 232 -0.61 12.81 -10.88
N ASP A 233 -0.63 13.19 -12.15
CA ASP A 233 -1.36 14.36 -12.59
C ASP A 233 -2.89 14.13 -12.58
N PRO A 234 -3.72 15.17 -12.78
CA PRO A 234 -5.17 15.01 -12.82
C PRO A 234 -5.70 14.10 -13.95
N SER A 235 -4.91 13.88 -15.01
CA SER A 235 -5.26 12.99 -16.13
C SER A 235 -4.85 11.53 -15.89
N GLY A 236 -4.15 11.24 -14.78
CA GLY A 236 -3.67 9.91 -14.43
C GLY A 236 -2.27 9.60 -14.97
N VAL A 237 -1.54 10.57 -15.52
CA VAL A 237 -0.17 10.35 -15.99
C VAL A 237 0.77 10.36 -14.79
N VAL A 238 1.61 9.32 -14.70
CA VAL A 238 2.69 9.25 -13.71
C VAL A 238 3.81 10.22 -14.10
N ARG A 239 4.16 11.14 -13.18
CA ARG A 239 5.24 12.10 -13.38
C ARG A 239 6.53 11.56 -12.77
N ARG A 240 7.37 10.94 -13.61
CA ARG A 240 8.46 10.07 -13.16
C ARG A 240 9.57 10.83 -12.43
N ARG A 241 9.88 12.07 -12.82
CA ARG A 241 10.89 12.91 -12.16
C ARG A 241 10.58 13.24 -10.70
N HIS A 242 9.33 13.08 -10.26
CA HIS A 242 8.99 13.27 -8.85
C HIS A 242 9.38 12.05 -8.00
N PHE A 243 9.60 10.87 -8.59
CA PHE A 243 10.19 9.70 -7.93
C PHE A 243 11.71 9.79 -7.97
N THR A 244 12.29 10.66 -7.14
CA THR A 244 13.72 11.00 -7.19
C THR A 244 14.62 9.77 -7.11
N GLY A 245 15.54 9.62 -8.06
CA GLY A 245 16.46 8.48 -8.15
C GLY A 245 15.84 7.20 -8.74
N HIS A 246 14.55 7.21 -9.08
CA HIS A 246 13.81 6.04 -9.56
C HIS A 246 13.11 6.24 -10.91
N ASP A 247 13.41 7.31 -11.65
CA ASP A 247 12.76 7.64 -12.94
C ASP A 247 12.70 6.44 -13.90
N GLU A 248 13.85 5.81 -14.18
CA GLU A 248 13.94 4.67 -15.09
C GLU A 248 13.22 3.40 -14.58
N LEU A 249 13.25 3.17 -13.26
CA LEU A 249 12.55 2.05 -12.64
C LEU A 249 11.04 2.24 -12.72
N ILE A 250 10.56 3.46 -12.48
CA ILE A 250 9.15 3.82 -12.61
C ILE A 250 8.72 3.77 -14.07
N HIS A 251 9.56 4.19 -15.01
CA HIS A 251 9.28 4.06 -16.44
C HIS A 251 9.09 2.60 -16.85
N THR A 252 10.04 1.74 -16.51
CA THR A 252 10.01 0.30 -16.82
C THR A 252 8.76 -0.35 -16.23
N TRP A 253 8.47 -0.06 -14.95
CA TRP A 253 7.29 -0.58 -14.29
C TRP A 253 5.99 -0.09 -14.93
N ALA A 254 5.88 1.23 -15.20
CA ALA A 254 4.71 1.83 -15.81
C ALA A 254 4.40 1.21 -17.19
N ASP A 255 5.44 0.97 -18.00
CA ASP A 255 5.34 0.29 -19.29
C ASP A 255 4.87 -1.16 -19.11
N ALA A 256 5.50 -1.92 -18.21
CA ALA A 256 5.15 -3.32 -17.92
C ALA A 256 3.68 -3.51 -17.49
N ILE A 257 3.11 -2.53 -16.77
CA ILE A 257 1.71 -2.59 -16.32
C ILE A 257 0.75 -1.79 -17.19
N GLY A 258 1.23 -1.13 -18.25
CA GLY A 258 0.43 -0.41 -19.23
C GLY A 258 -0.22 0.88 -18.72
N ILE A 259 0.41 1.60 -17.79
CA ILE A 259 -0.07 2.92 -17.32
C ILE A 259 0.73 4.06 -17.96
N PRO A 260 0.09 5.22 -18.25
CA PRO A 260 0.78 6.34 -18.87
C PRO A 260 1.78 6.98 -17.90
N SER A 261 2.97 7.32 -18.41
CA SER A 261 3.99 8.03 -17.65
C SER A 261 4.74 9.04 -18.52
N GLU A 262 5.20 10.13 -17.91
CA GLU A 262 6.00 11.18 -18.55
C GLU A 262 7.18 11.57 -17.65
N PRO A 263 8.26 12.16 -18.20
CA PRO A 263 9.38 12.65 -17.40
C PRO A 263 8.94 13.68 -16.36
#